data_AF-A0A6H9T1K0-F1
#
_entry.id   AF-A0A6H9T1K0-F1
#
_cell.length_a   1.000
_cell.length_b   1.000
_cell.length_c   1.000
_cell.angle_alpha   90.00
_cell.angle_beta   90.00
_cell.angle_gamma   90.00
#
_symmetry.space_group_name_H-M   'P 1'
#
loop_
_entity.id
_entity.type
_entity.pdbx_description
1 polymer ?
#
loop_
_entity_poly.entity_id
_entity_poly.type
_entity_poly.pdbx_seq_one_letter_code
_entity_poly.pdbx_strand_id
1 'polypeptide(L)'
;MHDPLPAPYPCAAPWLSAWRPSWHVGRSVRGIDPFMQRSRNCPMTNPSLSRRDILKLGASLALAATGSVARATGTGAPTVRTKLDFAVPAHACDAHCHVFDPARFSYAAKRTYSAPPATASDLRRLHSALGIGRAVIVTPSPYGTDNRVTVDAIAQLGMDRARGVALINGSTSREEIERLDTGGIRAVRVFLGLTADVDPAEAVRRFAATSRQISGLRWHLQTYARLPVLNALKTQLADLPVPLVLDHFAGLDASASLDQPGFPMVLDLLRSGRIYVKISGPYYSSDDLPDYRNIAPFARALVAANPERILWGSDWPHPGSAPVAGRKPTDVAPPRDIDDGGGLNRLAEWVPDASTRKLILVDNPQRLFGF
;
A
#
# COMPACT_ATOMS: atom_id res chain seq x y z
N MET A 1 36.12 46.41 51.34
CA MET A 1 36.80 45.11 51.49
C MET A 1 36.34 44.22 50.35
N HIS A 2 37.33 43.55 49.77
CA HIS A 2 37.36 42.70 48.59
C HIS A 2 36.14 41.79 48.29
N ASP A 3 35.79 41.69 47.00
CA ASP A 3 35.85 40.48 46.11
C ASP A 3 36.14 39.10 46.76
N PRO A 4 35.88 37.93 46.13
CA PRO A 4 35.43 37.66 44.74
C PRO A 4 34.49 36.41 44.55
N LEU A 5 34.19 36.08 43.29
CA LEU A 5 33.85 34.71 42.83
C LEU A 5 35.02 33.72 43.07
N PRO A 6 34.74 32.40 43.16
CA PRO A 6 35.37 31.48 42.19
C PRO A 6 34.51 30.26 41.77
N ALA A 7 34.84 29.71 40.60
CA ALA A 7 34.60 28.32 40.16
C ALA A 7 35.79 27.42 40.61
N PRO A 8 36.03 26.17 40.12
CA PRO A 8 35.22 24.94 39.97
C PRO A 8 35.89 23.64 40.58
N TYR A 9 35.19 22.48 40.51
CA TYR A 9 35.63 21.04 40.67
C TYR A 9 36.05 20.52 42.08
N PRO A 10 36.03 19.19 42.44
CA PRO A 10 36.28 18.00 41.58
C PRO A 10 35.50 16.68 41.87
N CYS A 11 35.87 15.66 41.08
CA CYS A 11 35.52 14.24 40.98
C CYS A 11 35.21 13.43 42.26
N ALA A 12 34.28 12.47 42.12
CA ALA A 12 34.44 11.09 42.58
C ALA A 12 33.61 10.12 41.70
N ALA A 13 34.25 9.06 41.20
CA ALA A 13 33.68 7.91 40.48
C ALA A 13 33.68 6.67 41.42
N PRO A 14 33.49 5.42 40.96
CA PRO A 14 32.43 4.81 40.15
C PRO A 14 31.80 3.59 40.88
N TRP A 15 30.67 3.07 40.40
CA TRP A 15 30.29 1.67 40.62
C TRP A 15 29.93 0.95 39.33
N LEU A 16 30.49 -0.25 39.25
CA LEU A 16 30.51 -1.22 38.18
C LEU A 16 29.15 -1.91 37.96
N SER A 17 28.85 -2.30 36.73
CA SER A 17 28.94 -3.72 36.34
C SER A 17 28.58 -3.90 34.86
N ALA A 18 29.53 -4.47 34.14
CA ALA A 18 29.38 -4.93 32.77
C ALA A 18 28.90 -6.39 32.79
N TRP A 19 27.97 -6.72 31.89
CA TRP A 19 27.71 -8.11 31.49
C TRP A 19 27.85 -8.20 29.96
N ARG A 20 28.76 -9.06 29.51
CA ARG A 20 28.91 -9.54 28.13
C ARG A 20 28.60 -11.04 28.13
N PRO A 21 27.93 -11.61 27.12
CA PRO A 21 27.90 -13.04 26.93
C PRO A 21 29.04 -13.51 26.01
N SER A 22 29.79 -14.49 26.50
CA SER A 22 30.75 -15.33 25.79
C SER A 22 30.04 -16.57 25.22
N TRP A 23 30.33 -16.93 23.97
CA TRP A 23 29.94 -18.19 23.37
C TRP A 23 31.14 -19.14 23.36
N HIS A 24 31.01 -20.27 24.08
CA HIS A 24 31.81 -21.47 23.91
C HIS A 24 30.88 -22.64 23.65
N VAL A 25 31.08 -23.33 22.53
CA VAL A 25 30.66 -24.73 22.36
C VAL A 25 31.88 -25.50 21.84
N GLY A 26 32.23 -26.55 22.57
CA GLY A 26 33.42 -27.35 22.38
C GLY A 26 33.33 -28.36 21.25
N ARG A 27 34.51 -28.78 20.79
CA ARG A 27 34.76 -29.94 19.91
C ARG A 27 34.52 -31.26 20.65
N SER A 28 34.06 -32.27 19.93
CA SER A 28 34.57 -33.64 20.08
C SER A 28 34.84 -34.25 18.70
N VAL A 29 35.91 -35.05 18.64
CA VAL A 29 36.47 -35.70 17.45
C VAL A 29 36.31 -37.21 17.61
N ARG A 30 35.99 -37.91 16.51
CA ARG A 30 36.33 -39.30 16.11
C ARG A 30 35.39 -39.66 14.95
N GLY A 31 35.72 -40.31 13.84
CA GLY A 31 36.88 -41.01 13.30
C GLY A 31 36.38 -41.71 12.02
N ILE A 32 37.23 -41.85 11.01
CA ILE A 32 36.90 -42.33 9.64
C ILE A 32 37.22 -43.85 9.51
N ASP A 33 36.24 -44.65 9.02
CA ASP A 33 36.25 -45.91 8.20
C ASP A 33 37.14 -47.13 8.58
N PRO A 34 37.00 -48.36 7.98
CA PRO A 34 35.98 -48.92 7.05
C PRO A 34 35.58 -50.42 7.28
N PHE A 35 34.78 -51.00 6.36
CA PHE A 35 34.61 -52.44 6.03
C PHE A 35 33.98 -53.40 7.09
N MET A 36 32.80 -53.96 6.81
CA MET A 36 32.61 -55.39 6.47
C MET A 36 31.13 -55.79 6.27
N GLN A 37 30.94 -56.64 5.27
CA GLN A 37 29.75 -57.35 4.80
C GLN A 37 28.81 -57.90 5.89
N ARG A 38 27.49 -57.87 5.62
CA ARG A 38 26.68 -59.10 5.40
C ARG A 38 25.25 -58.79 4.95
N SER A 39 25.01 -59.10 3.69
CA SER A 39 23.72 -59.32 3.04
C SER A 39 22.99 -60.54 3.58
N ARG A 40 21.66 -60.46 3.77
CA ARG A 40 20.75 -61.62 3.65
C ARG A 40 19.40 -61.21 3.04
N ASN A 41 19.29 -61.52 1.75
CA ASN A 41 18.18 -62.09 0.99
C ASN A 41 16.73 -61.76 1.38
N CYS A 42 16.03 -61.06 0.47
CA CYS A 42 14.67 -61.43 0.06
C CYS A 42 14.57 -61.30 -1.48
N PRO A 43 13.81 -62.19 -2.16
CA PRO A 43 14.00 -62.45 -3.59
C PRO A 43 13.26 -61.46 -4.49
N MET A 44 13.93 -61.10 -5.60
CA MET A 44 13.29 -60.49 -6.76
C MET A 44 12.43 -61.51 -7.50
N THR A 45 11.22 -61.10 -7.87
CA THR A 45 10.58 -61.54 -9.12
C THR A 45 10.10 -60.30 -9.85
N ASN A 46 10.48 -60.19 -11.12
CA ASN A 46 10.17 -59.09 -12.01
C ASN A 46 9.59 -59.74 -13.27
N PRO A 47 8.44 -59.30 -13.81
CA PRO A 47 8.16 -59.51 -15.21
C PRO A 47 8.34 -58.19 -15.95
N SER A 48 9.36 -58.17 -16.80
CA SER A 48 9.55 -57.18 -17.86
C SER A 48 8.35 -57.20 -18.83
N LEU A 49 7.68 -56.06 -18.99
CA LEU A 49 6.73 -55.86 -20.08
C LEU A 49 7.49 -55.67 -21.40
N SER A 50 7.01 -56.32 -22.46
CA SER A 50 7.68 -56.37 -23.76
C SER A 50 7.12 -55.31 -24.70
N ARG A 51 7.90 -54.92 -25.72
CA ARG A 51 7.53 -53.95 -26.78
C ARG A 51 6.31 -54.34 -27.64
N ARG A 52 5.56 -55.40 -27.30
CA ARG A 52 4.32 -55.83 -27.96
C ARG A 52 3.04 -55.50 -27.21
N ASP A 53 3.13 -54.91 -26.00
CA ASP A 53 1.96 -54.43 -25.26
C ASP A 53 1.52 -53.00 -25.66
N ILE A 54 2.28 -52.38 -26.56
CA ILE A 54 1.97 -51.09 -27.20
C ILE A 54 1.47 -51.40 -28.61
N LEU A 55 0.17 -51.69 -28.75
CA LEU A 55 -0.67 -51.52 -29.95
C LEU A 55 -1.88 -52.47 -29.86
N LYS A 56 -3.03 -51.93 -29.46
CA LYS A 56 -4.40 -52.26 -29.92
C LYS A 56 -5.43 -51.96 -28.81
N LEU A 57 -5.92 -50.73 -28.79
CA LEU A 57 -7.36 -50.48 -28.71
C LEU A 57 -7.61 -49.08 -29.24
N GLY A 58 -8.21 -49.03 -30.44
CA GLY A 58 -8.50 -47.82 -31.17
C GLY A 58 -9.97 -47.43 -31.10
N ALA A 59 -10.20 -46.21 -31.57
CA ALA A 59 -11.43 -45.66 -32.12
C ALA A 59 -12.63 -45.51 -31.18
N SER A 60 -12.90 -44.27 -30.75
CA SER A 60 -14.06 -43.47 -31.22
C SER A 60 -14.39 -42.38 -30.22
N LEU A 61 -14.22 -41.11 -30.62
CA LEU A 61 -15.06 -39.92 -30.37
C LEU A 61 -14.19 -38.67 -30.54
N ALA A 62 -14.10 -38.23 -31.80
CA ALA A 62 -13.85 -36.84 -32.11
C ALA A 62 -15.08 -36.04 -31.67
N LEU A 63 -15.08 -35.54 -30.43
CA LEU A 63 -15.85 -34.35 -30.12
C LEU A 63 -14.93 -33.16 -30.36
N ALA A 64 -15.31 -32.31 -31.30
CA ALA A 64 -14.77 -30.97 -31.43
C ALA A 64 -14.98 -30.24 -30.10
N ALA A 65 -13.96 -30.25 -29.24
CA ALA A 65 -13.81 -29.18 -28.28
C ALA A 65 -13.35 -27.97 -29.10
N THR A 66 -14.31 -27.27 -29.71
CA THR A 66 -14.24 -25.81 -29.76
C THR A 66 -14.19 -25.38 -28.30
N GLY A 67 -12.98 -25.44 -27.72
CA GLY A 67 -12.67 -24.75 -26.50
C GLY A 67 -12.91 -23.30 -26.86
N SER A 68 -14.10 -22.81 -26.51
CA SER A 68 -14.33 -21.40 -26.36
C SER A 68 -13.17 -20.95 -25.49
N VAL A 69 -12.18 -20.28 -26.09
CA VAL A 69 -11.41 -19.31 -25.34
C VAL A 69 -12.50 -18.35 -24.91
N ALA A 70 -13.06 -18.60 -23.73
CA ALA A 70 -13.77 -17.59 -23.00
C ALA A 70 -12.71 -16.50 -22.90
N ARG A 71 -12.81 -15.52 -23.79
CA ARG A 71 -12.25 -14.20 -23.55
C ARG A 71 -12.71 -13.93 -22.14
N ALA A 72 -11.77 -13.93 -21.20
CA ALA A 72 -12.04 -13.41 -19.88
C ALA A 72 -12.45 -11.97 -20.13
N THR A 73 -13.74 -11.74 -20.34
CA THR A 73 -14.39 -10.47 -20.14
C THR A 73 -14.34 -10.28 -18.64
N GLY A 74 -13.14 -9.99 -18.13
CA GLY A 74 -12.92 -9.51 -16.78
C GLY A 74 -13.52 -8.12 -16.71
N THR A 75 -14.83 -8.03 -16.88
CA THR A 75 -15.60 -6.92 -16.36
C THR A 75 -15.37 -6.99 -14.85
N GLY A 76 -14.71 -5.99 -14.26
CA GLY A 76 -14.56 -5.90 -12.82
C GLY A 76 -15.93 -6.11 -12.19
N ALA A 77 -16.17 -7.30 -11.65
CA ALA A 77 -17.39 -7.62 -10.95
C ALA A 77 -17.50 -6.63 -9.79
N PRO A 78 -18.69 -6.09 -9.47
CA PRO A 78 -18.82 -5.22 -8.33
C PRO A 78 -18.33 -5.99 -7.09
N THR A 79 -17.26 -5.47 -6.51
CA THR A 79 -16.64 -5.95 -5.27
C THR A 79 -17.51 -5.62 -4.05
N VAL A 80 -18.70 -5.04 -4.24
CA VAL A 80 -19.67 -4.78 -3.17
C VAL A 80 -20.55 -6.02 -3.00
N ARG A 81 -20.27 -6.81 -1.98
CA ARG A 81 -21.05 -8.02 -1.63
C ARG A 81 -21.84 -7.85 -0.35
N THR A 82 -21.30 -7.09 0.61
CA THR A 82 -21.99 -6.77 1.86
C THR A 82 -22.80 -5.48 1.72
N LYS A 83 -24.05 -5.53 2.18
CA LYS A 83 -24.93 -4.35 2.26
C LYS A 83 -24.39 -3.37 3.31
N LEU A 84 -24.44 -2.08 3.00
CA LEU A 84 -24.04 -1.05 3.96
C LEU A 84 -24.99 -1.00 5.16
N ASP A 85 -24.42 -0.87 6.36
CA ASP A 85 -25.15 -0.85 7.64
C ASP A 85 -25.31 0.57 8.23
N PHE A 86 -24.82 1.59 7.54
CA PHE A 86 -25.00 3.00 7.88
C PHE A 86 -25.33 3.85 6.65
N ALA A 87 -25.96 5.00 6.88
CA ALA A 87 -26.21 5.99 5.84
C ALA A 87 -24.91 6.71 5.46
N VAL A 88 -24.45 6.50 4.22
CA VAL A 88 -23.27 7.20 3.67
C VAL A 88 -23.65 8.67 3.43
N PRO A 89 -22.89 9.63 3.97
CA PRO A 89 -23.23 11.04 3.82
C PRO A 89 -23.11 11.48 2.36
N ALA A 90 -23.96 12.43 1.95
CA ALA A 90 -23.85 13.07 0.64
C ALA A 90 -22.43 13.62 0.43
N HIS A 91 -21.92 13.48 -0.79
CA HIS A 91 -20.55 13.85 -1.16
C HIS A 91 -19.45 13.08 -0.39
N ALA A 92 -19.75 11.89 0.17
CA ALA A 92 -18.71 10.99 0.64
C ALA A 92 -17.66 10.75 -0.45
N CYS A 93 -16.39 10.75 -0.04
CA CYS A 93 -15.24 10.66 -0.91
C CYS A 93 -14.47 9.37 -0.64
N ASP A 94 -14.22 8.61 -1.71
CA ASP A 94 -13.17 7.61 -1.73
C ASP A 94 -11.84 8.31 -2.00
N ALA A 95 -11.03 8.55 -0.96
CA ALA A 95 -9.79 9.32 -1.08
C ALA A 95 -8.58 8.49 -1.54
N HIS A 96 -8.76 7.21 -1.90
CA HIS A 96 -7.70 6.39 -2.48
C HIS A 96 -8.29 5.29 -3.36
N CYS A 97 -8.28 5.52 -4.67
CA CYS A 97 -8.63 4.50 -5.66
C CYS A 97 -7.75 4.65 -6.91
N HIS A 98 -7.83 3.67 -7.80
CA HIS A 98 -7.02 3.59 -9.01
C HIS A 98 -7.90 3.25 -10.22
N VAL A 99 -7.47 3.69 -11.41
CA VAL A 99 -8.07 3.29 -12.68
C VAL A 99 -6.99 2.65 -13.55
N PHE A 100 -7.31 1.51 -14.14
CA PHE A 100 -6.47 0.77 -15.08
C PHE A 100 -7.20 0.62 -16.41
N ASP A 101 -6.67 1.22 -17.46
CA ASP A 101 -7.19 1.12 -18.83
C ASP A 101 -6.02 0.82 -19.79
N PRO A 102 -5.45 -0.40 -19.73
CA PRO A 102 -4.28 -0.78 -20.54
C PRO A 102 -4.58 -0.84 -22.04
N ALA A 103 -5.85 -0.84 -22.44
CA ALA A 103 -6.26 -0.82 -23.84
C ALA A 103 -6.01 0.55 -24.49
N ARG A 104 -6.19 1.64 -23.73
CA ARG A 104 -6.00 3.02 -24.20
C ARG A 104 -4.67 3.64 -23.75
N PHE A 105 -4.15 3.20 -22.61
CA PHE A 105 -2.91 3.72 -22.04
C PHE A 105 -1.97 2.55 -21.75
N SER A 106 -0.84 2.49 -22.46
CA SER A 106 0.13 1.41 -22.25
C SER A 106 0.77 1.50 -20.86
N TYR A 107 0.97 0.35 -20.22
CA TYR A 107 1.81 0.30 -19.02
C TYR A 107 3.26 0.65 -19.33
N ALA A 108 3.95 1.21 -18.34
CA ALA A 108 5.37 1.51 -18.43
C ALA A 108 6.21 0.22 -18.59
N ALA A 109 7.31 0.33 -19.33
CA ALA A 109 8.24 -0.78 -19.52
C ALA A 109 8.88 -1.25 -18.20
N LYS A 110 9.12 -0.33 -17.26
CA LYS A 110 9.75 -0.57 -15.95
C LYS A 110 8.76 -0.93 -14.82
N ARG A 111 7.51 -1.26 -15.14
CA ARG A 111 6.51 -1.63 -14.12
C ARG A 111 6.93 -2.86 -13.32
N THR A 112 6.42 -2.98 -12.10
CA THR A 112 6.66 -4.14 -11.22
C THR A 112 5.56 -5.19 -11.28
N TYR A 113 4.37 -4.82 -11.79
CA TYR A 113 3.24 -5.71 -12.04
C TYR A 113 2.34 -5.13 -13.15
N SER A 114 1.44 -5.94 -13.70
CA SER A 114 0.37 -5.52 -14.60
C SER A 114 -0.97 -5.85 -13.96
N ALA A 115 -1.89 -4.88 -13.82
CA ALA A 115 -3.24 -5.16 -13.33
C ALA A 115 -4.18 -5.50 -14.52
N PRO A 116 -5.29 -6.22 -14.29
CA PRO A 116 -6.37 -6.28 -15.27
C PRO A 116 -7.04 -4.90 -15.45
N PRO A 117 -7.82 -4.70 -16.52
CA PRO A 117 -8.62 -3.48 -16.68
C PRO A 117 -9.58 -3.25 -15.51
N ALA A 118 -9.67 -1.99 -15.09
CA ALA A 118 -10.52 -1.48 -14.03
C ALA A 118 -10.80 0.01 -14.36
N THR A 119 -11.78 0.25 -15.20
CA THR A 119 -11.99 1.53 -15.90
C THR A 119 -12.69 2.58 -15.03
N ALA A 120 -12.68 3.85 -15.48
CA ALA A 120 -13.46 4.91 -14.84
C ALA A 120 -14.97 4.59 -14.77
N SER A 121 -15.51 3.89 -15.78
CA SER A 121 -16.90 3.45 -15.73
C SER A 121 -17.12 2.35 -14.68
N ASP A 122 -16.15 1.48 -14.43
CA ASP A 122 -16.25 0.45 -13.40
C ASP A 122 -16.21 1.09 -12.01
N LEU A 123 -15.31 2.06 -11.81
CA LEU A 123 -15.23 2.88 -10.60
C LEU A 123 -16.54 3.62 -10.33
N ARG A 124 -17.17 4.21 -11.36
CA ARG A 124 -18.47 4.87 -11.24
C ARG A 124 -19.57 3.90 -10.77
N ARG A 125 -19.57 2.66 -11.27
CA ARG A 125 -20.55 1.63 -10.83
C ARG A 125 -20.30 1.22 -9.38
N LEU A 126 -19.04 1.05 -8.98
CA LEU A 126 -18.65 0.80 -7.59
C LEU A 126 -19.15 1.91 -6.67
N HIS A 127 -18.81 3.17 -6.97
CA HIS A 127 -19.19 4.32 -6.14
C HIS A 127 -20.70 4.51 -6.08
N SER A 128 -21.44 4.24 -7.16
CA SER A 128 -22.90 4.24 -7.15
C SER A 128 -23.47 3.18 -6.21
N ALA A 129 -22.88 1.99 -6.15
CA ALA A 129 -23.32 0.92 -5.25
C ALA A 129 -23.00 1.23 -3.78
N LEU A 130 -21.93 1.98 -3.52
CA LEU A 130 -21.51 2.40 -2.18
C LEU A 130 -22.14 3.73 -1.70
N GLY A 131 -22.88 4.43 -2.55
CA GLY A 131 -23.37 5.79 -2.23
C GLY A 131 -22.26 6.85 -2.14
N ILE A 132 -21.10 6.60 -2.75
CA ILE A 132 -19.95 7.50 -2.77
C ILE A 132 -20.12 8.51 -3.92
N GLY A 133 -19.99 9.80 -3.59
CA GLY A 133 -20.18 10.89 -4.55
C GLY A 133 -18.89 11.38 -5.21
N ARG A 134 -17.75 11.22 -4.50
CA ARG A 134 -16.45 11.80 -4.90
C ARG A 134 -15.31 10.77 -4.84
N ALA A 135 -14.27 11.02 -5.64
CA ALA A 135 -13.14 10.13 -5.80
C ALA A 135 -11.82 10.91 -5.89
N VAL A 136 -10.78 10.38 -5.25
CA VAL A 136 -9.39 10.77 -5.50
C VAL A 136 -8.69 9.60 -6.18
N ILE A 137 -8.40 9.79 -7.47
CA ILE A 137 -7.77 8.78 -8.32
C ILE A 137 -6.26 8.97 -8.26
N VAL A 138 -5.57 8.00 -7.66
CA VAL A 138 -4.12 8.00 -7.58
C VAL A 138 -3.57 7.32 -8.83
N THR A 139 -2.65 7.97 -9.55
CA THR A 139 -2.01 7.34 -10.71
C THR A 139 -1.35 6.02 -10.30
N PRO A 140 -1.69 4.88 -10.94
CA PRO A 140 -1.11 3.60 -10.55
C PRO A 140 0.35 3.49 -10.96
N SER A 141 1.19 2.90 -10.11
CA SER A 141 2.63 2.76 -10.39
C SER A 141 2.97 1.98 -11.68
N PRO A 142 2.14 1.04 -12.20
CA PRO A 142 2.40 0.42 -13.50
C PRO A 142 2.42 1.39 -14.68
N TYR A 143 1.88 2.60 -14.56
CA TYR A 143 1.95 3.64 -15.58
C TYR A 143 3.19 4.54 -15.45
N GLY A 144 3.99 4.38 -14.39
CA GLY A 144 5.11 5.27 -14.10
C GLY A 144 4.65 6.71 -13.94
N THR A 145 5.24 7.64 -14.69
CA THR A 145 4.87 9.06 -14.69
C THR A 145 3.89 9.44 -15.80
N ASP A 146 3.32 8.46 -16.51
CA ASP A 146 2.23 8.72 -17.46
C ASP A 146 0.90 8.87 -16.70
N ASN A 147 0.53 10.12 -16.43
CA ASN A 147 -0.68 10.45 -15.67
C ASN A 147 -1.94 10.52 -16.55
N ARG A 148 -1.86 10.22 -17.85
CA ARG A 148 -2.98 10.41 -18.78
C ARG A 148 -4.20 9.56 -18.41
N VAL A 149 -4.00 8.33 -17.93
CA VAL A 149 -5.11 7.46 -17.47
C VAL A 149 -5.90 8.10 -16.32
N THR A 150 -5.20 8.77 -15.40
CA THR A 150 -5.81 9.44 -14.25
C THR A 150 -6.56 10.70 -14.67
N VAL A 151 -5.92 11.56 -15.49
CA VAL A 151 -6.54 12.79 -15.99
C VAL A 151 -7.76 12.48 -16.86
N ASP A 152 -7.68 11.44 -17.70
CA ASP A 152 -8.80 10.97 -18.50
C ASP A 152 -9.96 10.46 -17.63
N ALA A 153 -9.66 9.69 -16.58
CA ALA A 153 -10.68 9.24 -15.63
C ALA A 153 -11.35 10.40 -14.87
N ILE A 154 -10.59 11.44 -14.48
CA ILE A 154 -11.15 12.66 -13.89
C ILE A 154 -12.09 13.36 -14.88
N ALA A 155 -11.68 13.50 -16.14
CA ALA A 155 -12.51 14.12 -17.17
C ALA A 155 -13.82 13.35 -17.41
N GLN A 156 -13.78 12.01 -17.39
CA GLN A 156 -14.96 11.16 -17.53
C GLN A 156 -15.93 11.26 -16.35
N LEU A 157 -15.42 11.42 -15.13
CA LEU A 157 -16.24 11.48 -13.90
C LEU A 157 -16.74 12.90 -13.58
N GLY A 158 -16.05 13.93 -14.05
CA GLY A 158 -16.30 15.34 -13.76
C GLY A 158 -15.45 15.85 -12.59
N MET A 159 -14.96 17.09 -12.69
CA MET A 159 -14.13 17.73 -11.65
C MET A 159 -14.93 18.10 -10.39
N ASP A 160 -16.25 18.14 -10.41
CA ASP A 160 -17.06 18.23 -9.19
C ASP A 160 -16.99 16.93 -8.36
N ARG A 161 -16.66 15.81 -9.01
CA ARG A 161 -16.66 14.47 -8.41
C ARG A 161 -15.28 13.83 -8.32
N ALA A 162 -14.33 14.22 -9.15
CA ALA A 162 -13.01 13.59 -9.20
C ALA A 162 -11.86 14.59 -9.08
N ARG A 163 -10.86 14.18 -8.29
CA ARG A 163 -9.53 14.79 -8.18
C ARG A 163 -8.49 13.70 -8.36
N GLY A 164 -7.23 14.07 -8.56
CA GLY A 164 -6.19 13.07 -8.69
C GLY A 164 -4.88 13.37 -7.98
N VAL A 165 -4.06 12.32 -7.92
CA VAL A 165 -2.70 12.34 -7.40
C VAL A 165 -1.77 11.83 -8.49
N ALA A 166 -0.86 12.67 -8.95
CA ALA A 166 0.05 12.33 -10.03
C ALA A 166 1.31 11.63 -9.52
N LEU A 167 1.98 10.90 -10.40
CA LEU A 167 3.40 10.57 -10.27
C LEU A 167 4.19 11.47 -11.21
N ILE A 168 5.18 12.17 -10.67
CA ILE A 168 6.10 13.02 -11.44
C ILE A 168 7.55 12.63 -11.14
N ASN A 169 8.48 13.19 -11.91
CA ASN A 169 9.91 13.02 -11.73
C ASN A 169 10.65 14.36 -11.89
N GLY A 170 11.96 14.37 -11.68
CA GLY A 170 12.78 15.58 -11.78
C GLY A 170 12.82 16.23 -13.17
N SER A 171 12.43 15.50 -14.23
CA SER A 171 12.33 16.03 -15.59
C SER A 171 10.92 16.50 -15.97
N THR A 172 9.95 16.42 -15.06
CA THR A 172 8.60 16.92 -15.30
C THR A 172 8.63 18.45 -15.34
N SER A 173 8.27 19.04 -16.49
CA SER A 173 8.35 20.48 -16.72
C SER A 173 7.25 21.24 -15.96
N ARG A 174 7.40 22.57 -15.87
CA ARG A 174 6.39 23.45 -15.25
C ARG A 174 5.07 23.39 -16.03
N GLU A 175 5.13 23.41 -17.35
CA GLU A 175 3.97 23.36 -18.24
C GLU A 175 3.19 22.05 -18.07
N GLU A 176 3.90 20.94 -17.88
CA GLU A 176 3.26 19.64 -17.60
C GLU A 176 2.57 19.66 -16.23
N ILE A 177 3.20 20.25 -15.21
CA ILE A 177 2.59 20.41 -13.88
C ILE A 177 1.33 21.29 -13.96
N GLU A 178 1.34 22.39 -14.71
CA GLU A 178 0.18 23.27 -14.93
C GLU A 178 -0.94 22.54 -15.69
N ARG A 179 -0.60 21.72 -16.68
CA ARG A 179 -1.55 20.85 -17.38
C ARG A 179 -2.21 19.85 -16.44
N LEU A 180 -1.43 19.25 -15.54
CA LEU A 180 -1.94 18.34 -14.51
C LEU A 180 -2.86 19.06 -13.52
N ASP A 181 -2.52 20.28 -13.10
CA ASP A 181 -3.36 21.09 -12.21
C ASP A 181 -4.71 21.43 -12.86
N THR A 182 -4.68 21.87 -14.12
CA THR A 182 -5.89 22.11 -14.93
C THR A 182 -6.71 20.83 -15.11
N GLY A 183 -6.03 19.68 -15.24
CA GLY A 183 -6.65 18.35 -15.31
C GLY A 183 -7.21 17.81 -13.99
N GLY A 184 -7.17 18.59 -12.89
CA GLY A 184 -7.75 18.21 -11.61
C GLY A 184 -6.82 17.44 -10.66
N ILE A 185 -5.52 17.37 -10.95
CA ILE A 185 -4.54 16.85 -9.99
C ILE A 185 -4.35 17.85 -8.85
N ARG A 186 -4.23 17.34 -7.62
CA ARG A 186 -4.04 18.15 -6.40
C ARG A 186 -2.93 17.64 -5.48
N ALA A 187 -2.19 16.64 -5.93
CA ALA A 187 -1.10 16.09 -5.17
C ALA A 187 -0.12 15.32 -6.04
N VAL A 188 1.07 15.08 -5.49
CA VAL A 188 2.06 14.16 -6.04
C VAL A 188 2.31 13.02 -5.06
N ARG A 189 2.33 11.79 -5.56
CA ARG A 189 2.78 10.63 -4.79
C ARG A 189 4.28 10.43 -4.97
N VAL A 190 5.01 10.50 -3.86
CA VAL A 190 6.45 10.20 -3.80
C VAL A 190 6.62 8.81 -3.20
N PHE A 191 7.17 7.88 -3.99
CA PHE A 191 7.48 6.55 -3.51
C PHE A 191 8.85 6.54 -2.84
N LEU A 192 8.88 6.29 -1.53
CA LEU A 192 10.12 6.25 -0.76
C LEU A 192 10.73 4.85 -0.69
N GLY A 193 10.03 3.80 -1.15
CA GLY A 193 10.45 2.41 -0.99
C GLY A 193 9.78 1.73 0.19
N LEU A 194 9.66 0.40 0.12
CA LEU A 194 8.98 -0.44 1.12
C LEU A 194 9.95 -1.23 2.00
N THR A 195 11.25 -1.19 1.69
CA THR A 195 12.29 -1.94 2.39
C THR A 195 13.13 -1.02 3.26
N ALA A 196 13.79 -1.58 4.28
CA ALA A 196 14.65 -0.84 5.20
C ALA A 196 15.93 -0.30 4.55
N ASP A 197 16.24 -0.73 3.32
CA ASP A 197 17.44 -0.33 2.56
C ASP A 197 17.29 1.04 1.85
N VAL A 198 16.19 1.73 2.09
CA VAL A 198 15.99 3.09 1.60
C VAL A 198 16.97 4.01 2.32
N ASP A 199 17.91 4.59 1.58
CA ASP A 199 18.74 5.70 2.07
C ASP A 199 17.80 6.85 2.51
N PRO A 200 17.70 7.15 3.82
CA PRO A 200 16.85 8.23 4.29
C PRO A 200 17.24 9.57 3.65
N ALA A 201 18.53 9.79 3.35
CA ALA A 201 18.96 11.02 2.69
C ALA A 201 18.40 11.13 1.26
N GLU A 202 18.28 10.02 0.54
CA GLU A 202 17.64 9.99 -0.78
C GLU A 202 16.14 10.27 -0.69
N ALA A 203 15.45 9.67 0.29
CA ALA A 203 14.04 9.95 0.54
C ALA A 203 13.79 11.45 0.84
N VAL A 204 14.64 12.07 1.67
CA VAL A 204 14.61 13.52 1.94
C VAL A 204 14.84 14.33 0.68
N ARG A 205 15.88 14.00 -0.11
CA ARG A 205 16.19 14.72 -1.35
C ARG A 205 15.02 14.69 -2.32
N ARG A 206 14.36 13.53 -2.48
CA ARG A 206 13.18 13.38 -3.35
C ARG A 206 12.00 14.20 -2.87
N PHE A 207 11.69 14.18 -1.57
CA PHE A 207 10.62 15.01 -1.03
C PHE A 207 10.90 16.49 -1.21
N ALA A 208 12.10 16.94 -0.86
CA ALA A 208 12.48 18.34 -0.99
C ALA A 208 12.45 18.81 -2.45
N ALA A 209 12.95 18.00 -3.38
CA ALA A 209 12.89 18.29 -4.81
C ALA A 209 11.45 18.36 -5.32
N THR A 210 10.62 17.37 -4.99
CA THR A 210 9.21 17.32 -5.39
C THR A 210 8.44 18.49 -4.80
N SER A 211 8.66 18.80 -3.53
CA SER A 211 8.04 19.94 -2.84
C SER A 211 8.38 21.26 -3.51
N ARG A 212 9.62 21.44 -4.00
CA ARG A 212 10.00 22.63 -4.78
C ARG A 212 9.31 22.66 -6.15
N GLN A 213 9.20 21.52 -6.84
CA GLN A 213 8.51 21.44 -8.13
C GLN A 213 7.04 21.85 -8.03
N ILE A 214 6.35 21.45 -6.96
CA ILE A 214 4.93 21.78 -6.74
C ILE A 214 4.69 23.09 -5.96
N SER A 215 5.75 23.81 -5.62
CA SER A 215 5.66 25.07 -4.88
C SER A 215 4.79 26.09 -5.64
N GLY A 216 3.98 26.85 -4.90
CA GLY A 216 3.02 27.82 -5.45
C GLY A 216 1.66 27.22 -5.84
N LEU A 217 1.53 25.89 -5.88
CA LEU A 217 0.25 25.21 -6.09
C LEU A 217 -0.41 24.89 -4.75
N ARG A 218 -1.74 24.78 -4.77
CA ARG A 218 -2.52 24.23 -3.63
C ARG A 218 -2.45 22.71 -3.59
N TRP A 219 -1.26 22.15 -3.81
CA TRP A 219 -1.01 20.72 -3.82
C TRP A 219 -0.41 20.24 -2.51
N HIS A 220 -0.51 18.94 -2.28
CA HIS A 220 0.15 18.27 -1.16
C HIS A 220 1.01 17.10 -1.64
N LEU A 221 1.84 16.58 -0.73
CA LEU A 221 2.60 15.35 -0.95
C LEU A 221 1.82 14.16 -0.42
N GLN A 222 1.94 13.03 -1.10
CA GLN A 222 1.43 11.73 -0.65
C GLN A 222 2.56 10.71 -0.67
N THR A 223 2.61 9.81 0.30
CA THR A 223 3.59 8.73 0.32
C THR A 223 3.04 7.46 0.93
N TYR A 224 3.63 6.33 0.53
CA TYR A 224 3.49 5.05 1.21
C TYR A 224 4.88 4.56 1.58
N ALA A 225 5.11 4.32 2.87
CA ALA A 225 6.35 3.79 3.44
C ALA A 225 6.03 3.08 4.75
N ARG A 226 6.89 2.15 5.17
CA ARG A 226 6.78 1.48 6.48
C ARG A 226 7.23 2.41 7.61
N LEU A 227 6.70 2.21 8.82
CA LEU A 227 7.00 3.05 9.98
C LEU A 227 8.50 3.25 10.27
N PRO A 228 9.41 2.26 10.14
CA PRO A 228 10.85 2.50 10.35
C PRO A 228 11.43 3.56 9.41
N VAL A 229 11.01 3.55 8.14
CA VAL A 229 11.43 4.55 7.15
C VAL A 229 10.87 5.93 7.50
N LEU A 230 9.59 6.01 7.85
CA LEU A 230 8.97 7.27 8.29
C LEU A 230 9.63 7.84 9.55
N ASN A 231 9.99 6.98 10.50
CA ASN A 231 10.66 7.36 11.73
C ASN A 231 12.06 7.91 11.50
N ALA A 232 12.81 7.32 10.56
CA ALA A 232 14.12 7.85 10.13
C ALA A 232 14.02 9.25 9.49
N LEU A 233 12.82 9.65 9.04
CA LEU A 233 12.56 10.93 8.38
C LEU A 233 11.83 11.94 9.27
N LYS A 234 11.61 11.65 10.56
CA LYS A 234 10.73 12.42 11.46
C LYS A 234 10.94 13.94 11.36
N THR A 235 12.19 14.41 11.45
CA THR A 235 12.52 15.84 11.42
C THR A 235 12.10 16.46 10.08
N GLN A 236 12.42 15.79 8.98
CA GLN A 236 12.13 16.28 7.64
C GLN A 236 10.64 16.26 7.33
N LEU A 237 9.90 15.26 7.83
CA LEU A 237 8.43 15.23 7.70
C LEU A 237 7.75 16.38 8.47
N ALA A 238 8.31 16.79 9.61
CA ALA A 238 7.79 17.90 10.41
C ALA A 238 7.99 19.27 9.74
N ASP A 239 9.06 19.40 8.94
CA ASP A 239 9.49 20.66 8.31
C ASP A 239 9.01 20.82 6.86
N LEU A 240 8.16 19.91 6.35
CA LEU A 240 7.65 20.03 4.98
C LEU A 240 6.83 21.33 4.80
N PRO A 241 7.06 22.09 3.71
CA PRO A 241 6.36 23.36 3.49
C PRO A 241 4.94 23.17 2.92
N VAL A 242 4.55 21.92 2.64
CA VAL A 242 3.24 21.53 2.13
C VAL A 242 2.67 20.39 2.97
N PRO A 243 1.34 20.19 3.03
CA PRO A 243 0.76 19.06 3.74
C PRO A 243 1.31 17.74 3.21
N LEU A 244 1.37 16.73 4.09
CA LEU A 244 1.75 15.37 3.75
C LEU A 244 0.61 14.41 4.08
N VAL A 245 0.33 13.49 3.17
CA VAL A 245 -0.60 12.38 3.36
C VAL A 245 0.18 11.07 3.43
N LEU A 246 -0.01 10.31 4.51
CA LEU A 246 0.51 8.96 4.66
C LEU A 246 -0.57 7.95 4.23
N ASP A 247 -0.25 7.14 3.23
CA ASP A 247 -1.15 6.09 2.72
C ASP A 247 -1.21 4.89 3.68
N HIS A 248 -2.33 4.15 3.60
CA HIS A 248 -2.54 2.82 4.18
C HIS A 248 -2.06 2.66 5.63
N PHE A 249 -2.72 3.39 6.55
CA PHE A 249 -2.41 3.37 7.99
C PHE A 249 -0.95 3.73 8.31
N ALA A 250 -0.31 4.53 7.46
CA ALA A 250 1.11 4.89 7.55
C ALA A 250 2.05 3.66 7.55
N GLY A 251 1.64 2.57 6.88
CA GLY A 251 2.45 1.37 6.75
C GLY A 251 2.82 0.72 8.08
N LEU A 252 1.90 0.73 9.04
CA LEU A 252 2.04 0.02 10.31
C LEU A 252 1.98 -1.51 10.15
N ASP A 253 2.43 -2.23 11.17
CA ASP A 253 2.23 -3.67 11.32
C ASP A 253 1.10 -3.92 12.34
N ALA A 254 0.01 -4.54 11.91
CA ALA A 254 -1.14 -4.81 12.77
C ALA A 254 -0.93 -6.03 13.69
N SER A 255 0.13 -6.81 13.48
CA SER A 255 0.53 -7.89 14.41
C SER A 255 1.35 -7.37 15.60
N ALA A 256 1.93 -6.17 15.47
CA ALA A 256 2.64 -5.49 16.54
C ALA A 256 1.67 -4.72 17.46
N SER A 257 2.20 -4.17 18.53
CA SER A 257 1.47 -3.32 19.49
C SER A 257 1.41 -1.85 19.05
N LEU A 258 0.61 -1.05 19.75
CA LEU A 258 0.47 0.40 19.50
C LEU A 258 1.76 1.20 19.79
N ASP A 259 2.69 0.65 20.57
CA ASP A 259 4.00 1.26 20.86
C ASP A 259 5.08 0.87 19.85
N GLN A 260 4.72 0.21 18.73
CA GLN A 260 5.69 -0.18 17.70
C GLN A 260 6.52 1.03 17.22
N PRO A 261 7.82 0.83 16.94
CA PRO A 261 8.71 1.92 16.54
C PRO A 261 8.15 2.75 15.37
N GLY A 262 8.07 4.06 15.58
CA GLY A 262 7.56 5.02 14.60
C GLY A 262 6.06 5.35 14.69
N PHE A 263 5.21 4.48 15.26
CA PHE A 263 3.78 4.79 15.36
C PHE A 263 3.49 5.97 16.32
N PRO A 264 4.11 6.08 17.52
CA PRO A 264 3.94 7.26 18.36
C PRO A 264 4.31 8.57 17.65
N MET A 265 5.35 8.56 16.82
CA MET A 265 5.75 9.71 16.01
C MET A 265 4.67 10.11 15.01
N VAL A 266 4.03 9.14 14.34
CA VAL A 266 2.89 9.41 13.44
C VAL A 266 1.74 10.05 14.21
N LEU A 267 1.40 9.55 15.40
CA LEU A 267 0.35 10.15 16.24
C LEU A 267 0.67 11.59 16.63
N ASP A 268 1.92 11.89 16.98
CA ASP A 268 2.34 13.26 17.34
C ASP A 268 2.26 14.22 16.15
N LEU A 269 2.75 13.80 14.97
CA LEU A 269 2.61 14.61 13.75
C LEU A 269 1.14 14.82 13.38
N LEU A 270 0.30 13.81 13.56
CA LEU A 270 -1.13 13.87 13.28
C LEU A 270 -1.85 14.83 14.25
N ARG A 271 -1.55 14.76 15.57
CA ARG A 271 -2.05 15.70 16.59
C ARG A 271 -1.66 17.14 16.28
N SER A 272 -0.43 17.36 15.82
CA SER A 272 0.04 18.70 15.42
C SER A 272 -0.64 19.26 14.17
N GLY A 273 -1.42 18.43 13.46
CA GLY A 273 -2.12 18.81 12.23
C GLY A 273 -1.24 18.90 10.99
N ARG A 274 0.03 18.48 11.08
CA ARG A 274 1.04 18.54 10.00
C ARG A 274 0.82 17.51 8.90
N ILE A 275 0.25 16.36 9.25
CA ILE A 275 0.01 15.27 8.30
C ILE A 275 -1.46 14.88 8.28
N TYR A 276 -1.86 14.20 7.21
CA TYR A 276 -3.05 13.39 7.12
C TYR A 276 -2.67 11.91 7.04
N VAL A 277 -3.56 11.02 7.48
CA VAL A 277 -3.41 9.57 7.31
C VAL A 277 -4.64 9.00 6.60
N LYS A 278 -4.41 8.15 5.59
CA LYS A 278 -5.47 7.38 4.94
C LYS A 278 -5.64 6.03 5.64
N ILE A 279 -6.81 5.79 6.22
CA ILE A 279 -7.23 4.48 6.70
C ILE A 279 -7.83 3.68 5.53
N SER A 280 -6.96 2.99 4.80
CA SER A 280 -7.24 2.33 3.51
C SER A 280 -6.36 1.09 3.34
N GLY A 281 -6.73 0.17 2.45
CA GLY A 281 -5.90 -1.00 2.09
C GLY A 281 -5.34 -1.78 3.30
N PRO A 282 -6.19 -2.24 4.26
CA PRO A 282 -5.70 -2.88 5.49
C PRO A 282 -4.85 -4.14 5.24
N TYR A 283 -4.98 -4.78 4.08
CA TYR A 283 -4.15 -5.91 3.63
C TYR A 283 -2.66 -5.58 3.42
N TYR A 284 -2.26 -4.31 3.48
CA TYR A 284 -0.84 -3.95 3.54
C TYR A 284 -0.25 -4.00 4.96
N SER A 285 -1.12 -4.06 5.98
CA SER A 285 -0.76 -4.00 7.39
C SER A 285 -1.20 -5.23 8.18
N SER A 286 -2.10 -6.05 7.64
CA SER A 286 -2.70 -7.18 8.34
C SER A 286 -2.93 -8.37 7.42
N ASP A 287 -2.62 -9.55 7.96
CA ASP A 287 -2.95 -10.85 7.37
C ASP A 287 -4.22 -11.50 7.97
N ASP A 288 -4.93 -10.80 8.86
CA ASP A 288 -6.18 -11.25 9.50
C ASP A 288 -7.36 -11.19 8.52
N LEU A 289 -7.33 -12.04 7.49
CA LEU A 289 -8.34 -12.08 6.42
C LEU A 289 -9.64 -12.77 6.87
N PRO A 290 -10.80 -12.38 6.32
CA PRO A 290 -11.05 -11.23 5.43
C PRO A 290 -11.37 -9.92 6.18
N ASP A 291 -11.46 -9.98 7.51
CA ASP A 291 -12.07 -8.93 8.33
C ASP A 291 -11.07 -7.85 8.77
N TYR A 292 -9.79 -8.16 8.88
CA TYR A 292 -8.71 -7.33 9.40
C TYR A 292 -9.00 -6.75 10.79
N ARG A 293 -9.55 -7.56 11.70
CA ARG A 293 -10.05 -7.10 13.01
C ARG A 293 -8.96 -6.48 13.86
N ASN A 294 -7.74 -7.01 13.75
CA ASN A 294 -6.56 -6.48 14.43
C ASN A 294 -6.15 -5.05 14.01
N ILE A 295 -6.71 -4.47 12.94
CA ILE A 295 -6.46 -3.08 12.55
C ILE A 295 -7.25 -2.08 13.40
N ALA A 296 -8.36 -2.50 14.02
CA ALA A 296 -9.30 -1.61 14.69
C ALA A 296 -8.66 -0.76 15.82
N PRO A 297 -7.76 -1.30 16.68
CA PRO A 297 -7.09 -0.48 17.69
C PRO A 297 -6.26 0.67 17.08
N PHE A 298 -5.59 0.42 15.96
CA PHE A 298 -4.78 1.42 15.25
C PHE A 298 -5.65 2.48 14.59
N ALA A 299 -6.72 2.06 13.90
CA ALA A 299 -7.68 2.97 13.30
C ALA A 299 -8.26 3.93 14.35
N ARG A 300 -8.69 3.40 15.51
CA ARG A 300 -9.22 4.18 16.63
C ARG A 300 -8.16 5.13 17.21
N ALA A 301 -6.91 4.68 17.37
CA ALA A 301 -5.82 5.53 17.86
C ALA A 301 -5.52 6.70 16.91
N LEU A 302 -5.51 6.47 15.60
CA LEU A 302 -5.33 7.51 14.58
C LEU A 302 -6.48 8.52 14.60
N VAL A 303 -7.73 8.04 14.64
CA VAL A 303 -8.92 8.90 14.71
C VAL A 303 -8.95 9.71 16.01
N ALA A 304 -8.63 9.10 17.15
CA ALA A 304 -8.56 9.79 18.43
C ALA A 304 -7.44 10.84 18.49
N ALA A 305 -6.33 10.63 17.77
CA ALA A 305 -5.23 11.58 17.71
C ALA A 305 -5.63 12.87 16.98
N ASN A 306 -6.31 12.77 15.83
CA ASN A 306 -6.89 13.95 15.15
C ASN A 306 -7.91 13.53 14.07
N PRO A 307 -9.23 13.59 14.32
CA PRO A 307 -10.24 13.18 13.34
C PRO A 307 -10.28 14.10 12.11
N GLU A 308 -9.84 15.35 12.22
CA GLU A 308 -9.76 16.32 11.13
C GLU A 308 -8.60 16.08 10.15
N ARG A 309 -7.79 15.05 10.42
CA ARG A 309 -6.64 14.66 9.60
C ARG A 309 -6.71 13.21 9.11
N ILE A 310 -7.88 12.58 9.25
CA ILE A 310 -8.12 11.23 8.74
C ILE A 310 -8.88 11.29 7.42
N LEU A 311 -8.46 10.44 6.49
CA LEU A 311 -9.14 10.19 5.21
C LEU A 311 -9.44 8.71 5.10
N TRP A 312 -10.52 8.34 4.42
CA TRP A 312 -10.83 6.95 4.07
C TRP A 312 -10.65 6.73 2.57
N GLY A 313 -10.25 5.53 2.16
CA GLY A 313 -10.19 5.13 0.75
C GLY A 313 -10.32 3.63 0.59
N SER A 314 -10.90 3.20 -0.53
CA SER A 314 -11.14 1.79 -0.83
C SER A 314 -9.85 1.03 -1.13
N ASP A 315 -8.89 1.68 -1.78
CA ASP A 315 -7.76 1.08 -2.52
C ASP A 315 -8.19 0.21 -3.71
N TRP A 316 -9.45 0.37 -4.17
CA TRP A 316 -9.96 -0.29 -5.37
C TRP A 316 -9.06 0.02 -6.59
N PRO A 317 -8.75 -0.95 -7.46
CA PRO A 317 -9.32 -2.29 -7.59
C PRO A 317 -8.53 -3.39 -6.87
N HIS A 318 -7.85 -3.04 -5.77
CA HIS A 318 -7.13 -3.99 -4.91
C HIS A 318 -6.06 -4.80 -5.66
N PRO A 319 -5.15 -4.19 -6.43
CA PRO A 319 -4.21 -4.94 -7.26
C PRO A 319 -3.32 -5.87 -6.42
N GLY A 320 -3.10 -7.10 -6.87
CA GLY A 320 -2.18 -8.07 -6.26
C GLY A 320 -0.71 -7.71 -6.50
N SER A 321 -0.30 -6.50 -6.12
CA SER A 321 0.97 -5.85 -6.45
C SER A 321 2.20 -6.45 -5.76
N ALA A 322 2.01 -7.27 -4.73
CA ALA A 322 3.09 -7.95 -4.02
C ALA A 322 3.88 -8.88 -4.96
N PRO A 323 5.23 -8.93 -4.91
CA PRO A 323 6.00 -9.88 -5.70
C PRO A 323 5.58 -11.34 -5.42
N VAL A 324 5.46 -12.14 -6.48
CA VAL A 324 5.18 -13.57 -6.39
C VAL A 324 6.29 -14.31 -7.13
N ALA A 325 6.90 -15.31 -6.50
CA ALA A 325 7.97 -16.09 -7.09
C ALA A 325 7.53 -16.66 -8.45
N GLY A 326 8.34 -16.43 -9.49
CA GLY A 326 8.07 -16.88 -10.86
C GLY A 326 7.11 -15.99 -11.68
N ARG A 327 6.42 -15.02 -11.08
CA ARG A 327 5.55 -14.09 -11.81
C ARG A 327 6.37 -12.96 -12.42
N LYS A 328 6.26 -12.77 -13.74
CA LYS A 328 6.90 -11.66 -14.44
C LYS A 328 6.07 -10.37 -14.25
N PRO A 329 6.69 -9.18 -14.29
CA PRO A 329 5.94 -7.93 -14.23
C PRO A 329 4.90 -7.77 -15.36
N THR A 330 5.11 -8.45 -16.48
CA THR A 330 4.20 -8.46 -17.63
C THR A 330 2.98 -9.35 -17.44
N ASP A 331 3.03 -10.28 -16.50
CA ASP A 331 1.92 -11.18 -16.21
C ASP A 331 0.84 -10.39 -15.45
N VAL A 332 -0.43 -10.72 -15.72
CA VAL A 332 -1.56 -10.09 -15.03
C VAL A 332 -1.56 -10.55 -13.58
N ALA A 333 -1.34 -9.60 -12.67
CA ALA A 333 -1.51 -9.79 -11.25
C ALA A 333 -3.02 -9.75 -10.93
N PRO A 334 -3.61 -10.86 -10.46
CA PRO A 334 -5.03 -10.86 -10.11
C PRO A 334 -5.28 -9.88 -8.95
N PRO A 335 -6.46 -9.22 -8.93
CA PRO A 335 -6.85 -8.39 -7.80
C PRO A 335 -7.06 -9.27 -6.56
N ARG A 336 -6.88 -8.68 -5.39
CA ARG A 336 -7.25 -9.29 -4.12
C ARG A 336 -8.77 -9.41 -4.05
N ASP A 337 -9.24 -10.50 -3.46
CA ASP A 337 -10.68 -10.70 -3.24
C ASP A 337 -11.13 -9.88 -2.03
N ILE A 338 -11.47 -8.61 -2.26
CA ILE A 338 -11.91 -7.66 -1.24
C ILE A 338 -13.39 -7.35 -1.45
N ASP A 339 -14.14 -7.36 -0.36
CA ASP A 339 -15.51 -6.83 -0.33
C ASP A 339 -15.47 -5.34 0.04
N ASP A 340 -15.71 -4.46 -0.94
CA ASP A 340 -15.71 -3.01 -0.73
C ASP A 340 -16.88 -2.53 0.15
N GLY A 341 -18.01 -3.26 0.13
CA GLY A 341 -19.13 -2.99 1.04
C GLY A 341 -18.74 -3.26 2.49
N GLY A 342 -18.12 -4.42 2.74
CA GLY A 342 -17.54 -4.75 4.03
C GLY A 342 -16.42 -3.80 4.44
N GLY A 343 -15.59 -3.37 3.48
CA GLY A 343 -14.54 -2.37 3.69
C GLY A 343 -15.06 -1.02 4.17
N LEU A 344 -16.18 -0.55 3.62
CA LEU A 344 -16.83 0.69 4.06
C LEU A 344 -17.54 0.50 5.41
N ASN A 345 -18.19 -0.63 5.67
CA ASN A 345 -18.80 -0.91 6.99
C ASN A 345 -17.77 -0.94 8.12
N ARG A 346 -16.54 -1.41 7.87
CA ARG A 346 -15.46 -1.35 8.88
C ARG A 346 -15.15 0.07 9.35
N LEU A 347 -15.32 1.08 8.50
CA LEU A 347 -15.19 2.47 8.94
C LEU A 347 -16.20 2.80 10.05
N ALA A 348 -17.44 2.31 9.96
CA ALA A 348 -18.45 2.51 11.00
C ALA A 348 -18.13 1.77 12.30
N GLU A 349 -17.45 0.63 12.23
CA GLU A 349 -16.94 -0.08 13.40
C GLU A 349 -15.80 0.67 14.10
N TRP A 350 -14.90 1.27 13.33
CA TRP A 350 -13.78 2.06 13.86
C TRP A 350 -14.24 3.42 14.38
N VAL A 351 -15.26 4.00 13.74
CA VAL A 351 -15.77 5.35 13.98
C VAL A 351 -17.30 5.31 14.12
N PRO A 352 -17.84 4.92 15.29
CA PRO A 352 -19.30 4.81 15.49
C PRO A 352 -20.05 6.14 15.42
N ASP A 353 -19.38 7.26 15.72
CA ASP A 353 -19.96 8.59 15.65
C ASP A 353 -20.13 9.06 14.19
N ALA A 354 -21.36 9.39 13.80
CA ALA A 354 -21.70 9.78 12.44
C ALA A 354 -21.08 11.13 12.04
N SER A 355 -20.92 12.06 12.99
CA SER A 355 -20.32 13.37 12.71
C SER A 355 -18.83 13.23 12.36
N THR A 356 -18.13 12.35 13.07
CA THR A 356 -16.72 12.02 12.80
C THR A 356 -16.57 11.29 11.46
N ARG A 357 -17.49 10.37 11.13
CA ARG A 357 -17.51 9.76 9.78
C ARG A 357 -17.72 10.81 8.68
N LYS A 358 -18.58 11.80 8.90
CA LYS A 358 -18.76 12.92 7.95
C LYS A 358 -17.46 13.72 7.79
N LEU A 359 -16.73 14.01 8.87
CA LEU A 359 -15.41 14.66 8.75
C LEU A 359 -14.48 13.87 7.83
N ILE A 360 -14.37 12.56 8.06
CA ILE A 360 -13.46 11.66 7.33
C ILE A 360 -13.87 11.51 5.87
N LEU A 361 -15.15 11.33 5.59
CA LEU A 361 -15.68 11.04 4.25
C LEU A 361 -15.95 12.31 3.44
N VAL A 362 -16.19 13.46 4.07
CA VAL A 362 -16.70 14.65 3.38
C VAL A 362 -15.81 15.87 3.59
N ASP A 363 -15.65 16.32 4.84
CA ASP A 363 -15.09 17.65 5.11
C ASP A 363 -13.57 17.67 4.94
N ASN A 364 -12.88 16.64 5.43
CA ASN A 364 -11.43 16.49 5.27
C ASN A 364 -11.00 16.38 3.80
N PRO A 365 -11.58 15.48 2.98
CA PRO A 365 -11.23 15.41 1.56
C PRO A 365 -11.63 16.68 0.80
N GLN A 366 -12.74 17.34 1.14
CA GLN A 366 -13.09 18.62 0.52
C GLN A 366 -12.03 19.68 0.77
N ARG A 367 -11.62 19.86 2.04
CA ARG A 367 -10.60 20.83 2.42
C ARG A 367 -9.25 20.55 1.77
N LEU A 368 -8.83 19.28 1.72
CA LEU A 368 -7.50 18.89 1.23
C LEU A 368 -7.41 18.87 -0.30
N PHE A 369 -8.43 18.37 -1.00
CA PHE A 369 -8.43 18.20 -2.46
C PHE A 369 -9.18 19.33 -3.21
N GLY A 370 -9.81 20.26 -2.51
CA GLY A 370 -10.51 21.39 -3.13
C GLY A 370 -11.62 20.94 -4.07
N PHE A 371 -12.51 20.09 -3.55
CA PHE A 371 -13.75 19.72 -4.23
C PHE A 371 -14.77 20.85 -4.23
#